data_AF-A0A0B1SC48-F1
#
_entry.id   AF-A0A0B1SC48-F1
#
_cell.length_a   1.000
_cell.length_b   1.000
_cell.length_c   1.000
_cell.angle_alpha   90.00
_cell.angle_beta   90.00
_cell.angle_gamma   90.00
#
_symmetry.space_group_name_H-M   'P 1'
#
loop_
_entity.id
_entity.type
_entity.pdbx_description
1 polymer ?
#
loop_
_entity_poly.entity_id
_entity_poly.type
_entity_poly.pdbx_seq_one_letter_code
_entity_poly.pdbx_strand_id
1 'polypeptide(L)'
;MRTLSGEFYENFPVGDFEFGAVKIFDNVDEINRMRESLNRLTEVEVATRILTAAAQHPEYDRITYIRCALECRLTEMLPGLKMTQYILRYIHVTGGSSVKIKGIIALAPRTATLNYEKFVEDENQKFVRIINVV
;
A
#
# COMPACT_ATOMS: atom_id res chain seq x y z
N MET A 1 -7.11 -30.54 -1.32
CA MET A 1 -7.27 -29.43 -0.34
C MET A 1 -6.46 -29.66 0.92
N ARG A 2 -6.65 -30.78 1.65
CA ARG A 2 -5.90 -31.04 2.90
C ARG A 2 -4.38 -31.00 2.76
N THR A 3 -3.83 -31.58 1.70
CA THR A 3 -2.38 -31.59 1.42
C THR A 3 -1.84 -30.18 1.16
N LEU A 4 -2.54 -29.38 0.34
CA LEU A 4 -2.20 -27.99 0.04
C LEU A 4 -2.28 -27.07 1.27
N SER A 5 -3.27 -27.29 2.14
CA SER A 5 -3.32 -26.58 3.42
C SER A 5 -2.15 -26.97 4.31
N GLY A 6 -1.76 -28.26 4.34
CA GLY A 6 -0.56 -28.73 5.06
C GLY A 6 0.72 -28.05 4.56
N GLU A 7 0.96 -28.09 3.25
CA GLU A 7 2.12 -27.43 2.61
C GLU A 7 2.14 -25.92 2.91
N PHE A 8 0.98 -25.27 2.96
CA PHE A 8 0.91 -23.85 3.31
C PHE A 8 1.43 -23.57 4.73
N TYR A 9 0.99 -24.34 5.73
CA TYR A 9 1.39 -24.14 7.12
C TYR A 9 2.83 -24.60 7.41
N GLU A 10 3.38 -25.54 6.63
CA GLU A 10 4.80 -25.87 6.67
C GLU A 10 5.68 -24.69 6.24
N ASN A 11 5.25 -23.95 5.21
CA ASN A 11 5.99 -22.80 4.69
C ASN A 11 5.70 -21.51 5.47
N PHE A 12 4.53 -21.39 6.09
CA PHE A 12 4.10 -20.19 6.76
C PHE A 12 3.58 -20.49 8.18
N PRO A 13 4.43 -20.30 9.21
CA PRO A 13 3.99 -20.47 10.59
C PRO A 13 3.07 -19.30 10.96
N VAL A 14 1.76 -19.52 10.89
CA VAL A 14 0.82 -18.61 11.56
C VAL A 14 0.94 -18.85 13.08
N GLY A 15 0.99 -17.77 13.86
CA GLY A 15 0.88 -17.87 15.32
C GLY A 15 -0.47 -18.48 15.74
N ASP A 16 -0.56 -18.89 17.00
CA ASP A 16 -1.76 -19.46 17.67
C ASP A 16 -1.96 -20.99 17.62
N PHE A 17 -0.97 -21.78 17.19
CA PHE A 17 -1.08 -23.25 17.22
C PHE A 17 -0.82 -23.92 18.58
N GLU A 18 -0.72 -23.16 19.67
CA GLU A 18 -0.28 -23.76 20.94
C GLU A 18 -1.16 -24.94 21.39
N PHE A 19 -2.46 -25.02 21.02
CA PHE A 19 -3.33 -26.15 21.39
C PHE A 19 -4.46 -26.53 20.40
N GLY A 20 -4.38 -26.14 19.11
CA GLY A 20 -5.50 -26.30 18.15
C GLY A 20 -5.19 -27.13 16.90
N ALA A 21 -6.19 -27.84 16.37
CA ALA A 21 -6.08 -28.50 15.06
C ALA A 21 -5.95 -27.46 13.94
N VAL A 22 -5.05 -27.73 12.98
CA VAL A 22 -4.79 -26.88 11.83
C VAL A 22 -6.07 -26.71 10.99
N LYS A 23 -6.45 -25.46 10.72
CA LYS A 23 -7.65 -25.15 9.96
C LYS A 23 -7.44 -25.49 8.48
N ILE A 24 -8.32 -26.31 7.92
CA ILE A 24 -8.25 -26.67 6.50
C ILE A 24 -8.94 -25.57 5.68
N PHE A 25 -8.28 -25.09 4.63
CA PHE A 25 -8.89 -24.13 3.70
C PHE A 25 -9.92 -24.85 2.83
N ASP A 26 -11.19 -24.75 3.21
CA ASP A 26 -12.31 -25.38 2.52
C ASP A 26 -13.21 -24.39 1.77
N ASN A 27 -13.02 -23.09 1.99
CA ASN A 27 -13.82 -22.03 1.37
C ASN A 27 -12.95 -20.88 0.83
N VAL A 28 -13.53 -20.16 -0.14
CA VAL A 28 -12.87 -19.05 -0.86
C VAL A 28 -12.60 -17.86 0.07
N ASP A 29 -13.46 -17.64 1.07
CA ASP A 29 -13.31 -16.51 1.99
C ASP A 29 -12.06 -16.65 2.85
N GLU A 30 -11.75 -17.85 3.33
CA GLU A 30 -10.54 -18.14 4.09
C GLU A 30 -9.28 -18.01 3.22
N ILE A 31 -9.35 -18.46 1.97
CA ILE A 31 -8.26 -18.27 1.01
C ILE A 31 -8.00 -16.77 0.79
N ASN A 32 -9.06 -15.96 0.66
CA ASN A 32 -8.94 -14.52 0.48
C ASN A 32 -8.37 -13.82 1.72
N ARG A 33 -8.79 -14.21 2.93
CA ARG A 33 -8.19 -13.70 4.18
C ARG A 33 -6.71 -14.02 4.27
N MET A 34 -6.31 -15.25 3.94
CA MET A 34 -4.90 -15.61 3.96
C MET A 34 -4.10 -14.89 2.89
N ARG A 35 -4.65 -14.68 1.69
CA ARG A 35 -4.03 -13.82 0.67
C ARG A 35 -3.83 -12.39 1.16
N GLU A 36 -4.83 -11.82 1.83
CA GLU A 36 -4.71 -10.48 2.39
C GLU A 36 -3.59 -10.41 3.45
N SER A 37 -3.53 -11.40 4.34
CA SER A 37 -2.44 -11.52 5.33
C SER A 37 -1.07 -11.61 4.66
N LEU A 38 -0.92 -12.42 3.60
CA LEU A 38 0.33 -12.55 2.85
C LEU A 38 0.73 -11.23 2.18
N ASN A 39 -0.22 -10.53 1.56
CA ASN A 39 0.04 -9.22 0.94
C ASN A 39 0.57 -8.22 1.99
N ARG A 40 -0.06 -8.16 3.17
CA ARG A 40 0.41 -7.32 4.28
C ARG A 40 1.81 -7.70 4.74
N LEU A 41 2.13 -9.00 4.81
CA LEU A 41 3.47 -9.47 5.20
C LEU A 41 4.52 -9.11 4.16
N THR A 42 4.20 -9.16 2.87
CA THR A 42 5.08 -8.68 1.81
C THR A 42 5.36 -7.18 1.96
N GLU A 43 4.34 -6.37 2.27
CA GLU A 43 4.54 -4.94 2.52
C GLU A 43 5.46 -4.68 3.73
N VAL A 44 5.29 -5.45 4.81
CA VAL A 44 6.15 -5.37 6.01
C VAL A 44 7.59 -5.80 5.70
N GLU A 45 7.79 -6.86 4.91
CA GLU A 45 9.12 -7.32 4.49
C GLU A 45 9.86 -6.24 3.70
N VAL A 46 9.19 -5.62 2.72
CA VAL A 46 9.78 -4.54 1.92
C VAL A 46 10.13 -3.34 2.79
N ALA A 47 9.22 -2.92 3.68
CA ALA A 47 9.47 -1.81 4.60
C ALA A 47 10.66 -2.10 5.53
N THR A 48 10.73 -3.32 6.09
CA THR A 48 11.80 -3.76 6.99
C THR A 48 13.16 -3.78 6.28
N ARG A 49 13.19 -4.20 5.01
CA ARG A 49 14.43 -4.16 4.21
C ARG A 49 14.95 -2.75 4.01
N ILE A 50 14.08 -1.81 3.64
CA ILE A 50 14.46 -0.40 3.47
C ILE A 50 14.97 0.18 4.78
N LEU A 51 14.29 -0.09 5.90
CA LEU A 51 14.70 0.38 7.24
C LEU A 51 16.03 -0.22 7.69
N THR A 52 16.23 -1.52 7.45
CA THR A 52 17.47 -2.22 7.81
C THR A 52 18.64 -1.69 6.98
N ALA A 53 18.45 -1.50 5.68
CA ALA A 53 19.45 -0.91 4.81
C ALA A 53 19.81 0.52 5.28
N ALA A 54 18.82 1.36 5.59
CA ALA A 54 19.06 2.69 6.14
C ALA A 54 19.84 2.67 7.48
N ALA A 55 19.66 1.62 8.30
CA ALA A 55 20.41 1.46 9.54
C ALA A 55 21.85 0.98 9.35
N GLN A 56 22.12 0.22 8.29
CA GLN A 56 23.44 -0.31 7.94
C GLN A 56 24.34 0.72 7.24
N HIS A 57 23.78 1.83 6.77
CA HIS A 57 24.49 2.92 6.09
C HIS A 57 24.51 4.20 6.95
N PRO A 58 25.29 4.25 8.05
CA PRO A 58 25.33 5.40 8.96
C PRO A 58 25.91 6.67 8.33
N GLU A 59 26.55 6.57 7.17
CA GLU A 59 27.10 7.68 6.40
C GLU A 59 26.02 8.59 5.78
N TYR A 60 24.77 8.11 5.67
CA TYR A 60 23.64 8.88 5.17
C TYR A 60 22.64 9.23 6.28
N ASP A 61 21.97 10.38 6.13
CA ASP A 61 20.76 10.65 6.91
C ASP A 61 19.69 9.61 6.57
N ARG A 62 19.13 8.96 7.60
CA ARG A 62 18.21 7.83 7.44
C ARG A 62 16.94 8.22 6.69
N ILE A 63 16.40 9.41 6.97
CA ILE A 63 15.18 9.89 6.32
C ILE A 63 15.45 10.13 4.83
N THR A 64 16.59 10.74 4.52
CA THR A 64 17.03 10.96 3.14
C THR A 64 17.25 9.64 2.41
N TYR A 65 17.89 8.66 3.05
CA TYR A 65 18.07 7.32 2.48
C TYR A 65 16.73 6.67 2.13
N ILE A 66 15.79 6.64 3.09
CA ILE A 66 14.45 6.08 2.90
C ILE A 66 13.73 6.80 1.76
N ARG A 67 13.78 8.13 1.73
CA ARG A 67 13.14 8.94 0.67
C ARG A 67 13.69 8.60 -0.72
N CYS A 68 14.99 8.38 -0.84
CA CYS A 68 15.60 7.94 -2.10
C CYS A 68 15.19 6.50 -2.46
N ALA A 69 15.19 5.58 -1.48
CA ALA A 69 14.83 4.18 -1.68
C ALA A 69 13.36 3.97 -2.10
N LEU A 70 12.47 4.88 -1.73
CA LEU A 70 11.06 4.84 -2.17
C LEU A 70 10.87 5.08 -3.67
N GLU A 71 11.89 5.61 -4.37
CA GLU A 71 11.85 5.97 -5.80
C GLU A 71 10.59 6.76 -6.20
N CYS A 72 10.07 7.55 -5.26
CA CYS A 72 8.81 8.27 -5.39
C CYS A 72 9.00 9.71 -4.93
N ARG A 73 8.62 10.65 -5.79
CA ARG A 73 8.62 12.06 -5.42
C ARG A 73 7.33 12.39 -4.67
N LEU A 74 7.49 12.74 -3.40
CA LEU A 74 6.44 13.25 -2.51
C LEU A 74 6.48 14.78 -2.52
N THR A 75 5.36 15.41 -2.88
CA THR A 75 5.24 16.89 -2.88
C THR A 75 3.97 17.29 -2.15
N GLU A 76 4.10 18.12 -1.11
CA GLU A 76 2.94 18.68 -0.42
C GLU A 76 2.19 19.64 -1.34
N MET A 77 0.86 19.50 -1.40
CA MET A 77 -0.01 20.39 -2.16
C MET A 77 -0.59 21.46 -1.24
N LEU A 78 -0.28 22.73 -1.54
CA LEU A 78 -0.78 23.85 -0.76
C LEU A 78 -2.31 23.97 -0.88
N PRO A 79 -3.01 24.38 0.20
CA PRO A 79 -4.47 24.53 0.19
C PRO A 79 -4.99 25.50 -0.87
N GLY A 80 -4.23 26.56 -1.19
CA GLY A 80 -4.65 27.58 -2.17
C GLY A 80 -4.61 27.14 -3.63
N LEU A 81 -4.02 25.98 -3.95
CA LEU A 81 -3.92 25.52 -5.34
C LEU A 81 -5.27 25.06 -5.87
N LYS A 82 -5.54 25.39 -7.14
CA LYS A 82 -6.78 25.01 -7.84
C LYS A 82 -7.03 23.49 -7.78
N MET A 83 -5.99 22.69 -7.98
CA MET A 83 -6.08 21.23 -7.93
C MET A 83 -6.42 20.72 -6.52
N THR A 84 -5.80 21.29 -5.48
CA THR A 84 -6.15 20.99 -4.09
C THR A 84 -7.62 21.24 -3.82
N GLN A 85 -8.16 22.38 -4.28
CA GLN A 85 -9.57 22.72 -4.11
C GLN A 85 -10.50 21.75 -4.85
N TYR A 86 -10.11 21.28 -6.05
CA TYR A 86 -10.87 20.23 -6.74
C TYR A 86 -10.88 18.91 -5.99
N ILE A 87 -9.75 18.48 -5.44
CA ILE A 87 -9.67 17.27 -4.62
C ILE A 87 -10.55 17.41 -3.37
N LEU A 88 -10.48 18.54 -2.66
CA LEU A 88 -11.30 18.80 -1.48
C LEU A 88 -12.80 18.79 -1.80
N ARG A 89 -13.20 19.43 -2.90
CA ARG A 89 -14.60 19.41 -3.36
C ARG A 89 -15.03 17.99 -3.71
N TYR A 90 -14.20 17.23 -4.41
CA TYR A 90 -14.50 15.85 -4.76
C TYR A 90 -14.70 14.98 -3.52
N ILE A 91 -13.84 15.09 -2.50
CA ILE A 91 -13.99 14.39 -1.22
C ILE A 91 -15.30 14.79 -0.53
N HIS A 92 -15.59 16.09 -0.46
CA HIS A 92 -16.79 16.60 0.19
C HIS A 92 -18.08 16.07 -0.45
N VAL A 93 -18.16 16.08 -1.79
CA VAL A 93 -19.34 15.66 -2.55
C VAL A 93 -19.51 14.13 -2.55
N THR A 94 -18.42 13.36 -2.51
CA THR A 94 -18.46 11.88 -2.52
C THR A 94 -18.64 11.26 -1.14
N GLY A 95 -19.22 11.99 -0.18
CA GLY A 95 -19.56 11.46 1.15
C GLY A 95 -18.49 11.67 2.22
N GLY A 96 -17.44 12.45 1.96
CA GLY A 96 -16.42 12.84 2.92
C GLY A 96 -16.68 14.18 3.64
N SER A 97 -17.93 14.66 3.66
CA SER A 97 -18.27 15.99 4.19
C SER A 97 -17.94 16.20 5.67
N SER A 98 -17.88 15.13 6.46
CA SER A 98 -17.52 15.12 7.88
C SER A 98 -16.02 14.90 8.14
N VAL A 99 -15.21 14.69 7.11
CA VAL A 99 -13.79 14.32 7.26
C VAL A 99 -12.90 15.56 7.29
N LYS A 100 -12.07 15.69 8.33
CA LYS A 100 -11.05 16.73 8.42
C LYS A 100 -9.77 16.29 7.70
N ILE A 101 -9.48 16.92 6.56
CA ILE A 101 -8.25 16.66 5.79
C ILE A 101 -7.07 17.38 6.44
N LYS A 102 -6.02 16.62 6.80
CA LYS A 102 -4.79 17.15 7.44
C LYS A 102 -3.76 17.67 6.43
N GLY A 103 -3.78 17.14 5.20
CA GLY A 103 -2.86 17.51 4.14
C GLY A 103 -3.14 16.71 2.88
N ILE A 104 -2.61 17.18 1.75
CA ILE A 104 -2.67 16.50 0.46
C ILE A 104 -1.24 16.37 -0.05
N ILE A 105 -0.84 15.15 -0.42
CA ILE A 105 0.49 14.86 -0.93
C ILE A 105 0.34 14.34 -2.35
N ALA A 106 0.96 15.03 -3.31
CA ALA A 106 1.12 14.52 -4.67
C ALA A 106 2.24 13.49 -4.70
N LEU A 107 1.94 12.32 -5.28
CA LEU A 107 2.87 11.21 -5.45
C LEU A 107 3.24 11.08 -6.92
N ALA A 108 4.53 10.95 -7.21
CA ALA A 108 5.02 10.61 -8.55
C ALA A 108 6.06 9.48 -8.47
N PRO A 109 5.61 8.21 -8.49
CA PRO A 109 6.49 7.05 -8.52
C PRO A 109 7.18 6.93 -9.88
N ARG A 110 8.51 6.76 -9.89
CA ARG A 110 9.31 6.74 -11.14
C ARG A 110 8.78 5.72 -12.15
N THR A 111 8.70 4.45 -11.74
CA THR A 111 8.32 3.33 -12.63
C THR A 111 6.88 3.47 -13.13
N ALA A 112 5.96 3.88 -12.25
CA ALA A 112 4.56 4.06 -12.63
C ALA A 112 4.39 5.18 -13.66
N THR A 113 5.10 6.31 -13.47
CA THR A 113 5.06 7.41 -14.44
C THR A 113 5.60 7.00 -15.81
N LEU A 114 6.71 6.25 -15.86
CA LEU A 114 7.28 5.76 -17.13
C LEU A 114 6.35 4.74 -17.82
N ASN A 115 5.76 3.82 -17.06
CA ASN A 115 4.85 2.82 -17.62
C ASN A 115 3.53 3.43 -18.09
N TYR A 116 3.09 4.52 -17.45
CA TYR A 116 1.84 5.19 -17.78
C TYR A 116 1.91 6.02 -19.08
N GLU A 117 3.12 6.37 -19.54
CA GLU A 117 3.34 7.17 -20.76
C GLU A 117 2.58 6.63 -21.98
N LYS A 118 2.43 5.31 -22.08
CA LYS A 118 1.74 4.62 -23.18
C LYS A 118 0.23 4.86 -23.23
N PHE A 119 -0.36 5.33 -22.15
CA PHE A 119 -1.81 5.51 -22.00
C PHE A 119 -2.23 6.97 -21.98
N VAL A 120 -1.28 7.90 -22.16
CA VAL A 120 -1.52 9.36 -22.02
C VAL A 120 -2.54 9.88 -23.03
N GLU A 121 -2.66 9.24 -24.20
CA GLU A 121 -3.61 9.62 -25.25
C GLU A 121 -4.99 8.93 -25.13
N ASP A 122 -5.20 8.08 -24.11
CA ASP A 122 -6.49 7.41 -23.92
C ASP A 122 -7.60 8.42 -23.56
N GLU A 123 -8.70 8.39 -24.31
CA GLU A 123 -9.80 9.36 -24.18
C GLU A 123 -10.60 9.28 -22.86
N ASN A 124 -10.50 8.17 -22.13
CA ASN A 124 -11.34 7.87 -20.97
C ASN A 124 -10.57 7.81 -19.64
N GLN A 125 -9.53 8.64 -19.49
CA GLN A 125 -8.79 8.74 -18.24
C GLN A 125 -9.67 9.36 -17.14
N LYS A 126 -9.76 8.66 -16.00
CA LYS A 126 -10.56 9.10 -14.84
C LYS A 126 -9.73 9.09 -13.57
N PHE A 127 -9.94 10.10 -12.74
CA PHE A 127 -9.48 10.10 -11.36
C PHE A 127 -10.46 9.30 -10.50
N VAL A 128 -9.95 8.30 -9.79
CA VAL A 128 -10.74 7.42 -8.92
C VAL A 128 -10.21 7.52 -7.50
N ARG A 129 -11.12 7.61 -6.52
CA ARG A 129 -10.78 7.53 -5.10
C ARG A 129 -10.69 6.06 -4.68
N ILE A 130 -9.54 5.65 -4.16
CA ILE A 130 -9.38 4.37 -3.45
C ILE A 130 -9.46 4.68 -1.96
N ILE A 131 -10.45 4.12 -1.26
CA ILE A 131 -10.57 4.21 0.20
C ILE A 131 -10.14 2.87 0.77
N ASN A 132 -8.96 2.81 1.39
CA ASN A 132 -8.65 1.72 2.30
C ASN A 132 -9.34 2.04 3.62
N VAL A 133 -10.43 1.34 3.91
CA VAL A 133 -11.02 1.31 5.25
C VAL A 133 -10.08 0.46 6.09
N VAL A 134 -9.30 1.13 6.96
CA VAL A 134 -8.51 0.47 8.00
C VAL A 134 -9.40 0.29 9.23
#